data_AF-A0A8D2I3S9-F1
#
_entry.id   AF-A0A8D2I3S9-F1
#
_cell.length_a   1.000
_cell.length_b   1.000
_cell.length_c   1.000
_cell.angle_alpha   90.00
_cell.angle_beta   90.00
_cell.angle_gamma   90.00
#
_symmetry.space_group_name_H-M   'P 1'
#
loop_
_entity.id
_entity.type
_entity.pdbx_description
1 polymer ?
#
loop_
_entity_poly.entity_id
_entity_poly.type
_entity_poly.pdbx_seq_one_letter_code
_entity_poly.pdbx_strand_id
1 'polypeptide(L)' 'MSSTLAKIAEIKAEMAWTQKNKATAHHLGLLKARLAKLRRELITPKDDRGGGPGEGFDIPRFHP' A
#
# COMPACT_ATOMS: atom_id res chain seq x y z
N MET A 1 6.78 -1.06 -22.57
CA MET A 1 6.12 -0.16 -21.57
C MET A 1 5.14 -0.98 -20.76
N SER A 2 5.47 -1.33 -19.51
CA SER A 2 4.58 -2.13 -18.67
C SER A 2 3.44 -1.27 -18.12
N SER A 3 2.20 -1.57 -18.52
CA SER A 3 1.00 -0.93 -17.97
C SER A 3 0.87 -1.21 -16.48
N THR A 4 0.14 -0.35 -15.76
CA THR A 4 -0.14 -0.50 -14.32
C THR A 4 -0.78 -1.86 -14.01
N LEU A 5 -1.59 -2.38 -14.94
CA LEU A 5 -2.20 -3.70 -14.87
C LEU A 5 -1.18 -4.84 -14.95
N ALA A 6 -0.18 -4.72 -15.83
CA ALA A 6 0.89 -5.71 -15.93
C ALA A 6 1.70 -5.80 -14.61
N LYS A 7 2.02 -4.65 -14.00
CA LYS A 7 2.69 -4.61 -12.69
C LYS A 7 1.87 -5.28 -11.58
N ILE A 8 0.54 -5.12 -11.61
CA ILE A 8 -0.36 -5.78 -10.64
C ILE A 8 -0.37 -7.30 -10.86
N ALA A 9 -0.38 -7.75 -12.12
CA ALA A 9 -0.34 -9.17 -12.45
C ALA A 9 0.97 -9.82 -12.00
N GLU A 10 2.10 -9.16 -12.22
CA GLU A 10 3.42 -9.62 -11.77
C GLU A 10 3.48 -9.77 -10.25
N ILE A 11 3.03 -8.77 -9.49
CA ILE A 11 3.00 -8.82 -8.02
C ILE A 11 2.09 -9.94 -7.52
N LYS A 12 0.94 -10.17 -8.18
CA LYS A 12 0.04 -11.27 -7.82
C LYS A 12 0.67 -12.64 -8.09
N ALA A 13 1.35 -12.81 -9.22
CA ALA A 13 2.06 -14.03 -9.53
C ALA A 13 3.15 -14.28 -8.48
N GLU A 14 3.99 -13.29 -8.21
CA GLU A 14 5.05 -13.39 -7.20
C GLU A 14 4.51 -13.76 -5.80
N MET A 15 3.41 -13.15 -5.36
CA MET A 15 2.76 -13.51 -4.10
C MET A 15 2.21 -14.95 -4.09
N ALA A 16 1.74 -15.46 -5.22
CA ALA A 16 1.22 -16.83 -5.32
C ALA A 16 2.33 -17.89 -5.22
N TRP A 17 3.51 -17.60 -5.77
CA TRP A 17 4.69 -18.47 -5.70
C TRP A 17 5.49 -18.33 -4.39
N THR A 18 5.28 -17.25 -3.64
CA THR A 18 6.02 -17.01 -2.40
C THR A 18 5.43 -17.80 -1.23
N GLN A 19 6.18 -18.75 -0.69
CA GLN A 19 5.82 -19.45 0.55
C GLN A 19 5.77 -18.47 1.73
N LYS A 20 4.71 -18.51 2.55
CA LYS A 20 4.55 -17.65 3.73
C LYS A 20 5.30 -18.20 4.94
N ASN A 21 6.42 -17.58 5.31
CA ASN A 21 7.23 -17.91 6.48
C ASN A 21 7.84 -16.62 7.10
N LYS A 22 8.59 -16.72 8.21
CA LYS A 22 9.16 -15.55 8.91
C LYS A 22 10.11 -14.73 8.04
N ALA A 23 10.86 -15.37 7.14
CA ALA A 23 11.79 -14.69 6.24
C ALA A 23 11.05 -13.94 5.12
N THR A 24 9.94 -14.49 4.62
CA THR A 24 9.17 -13.89 3.51
C THR A 24 8.06 -12.95 3.97
N ALA A 25 7.71 -12.92 5.26
CA ALA A 25 6.65 -12.07 5.79
C ALA A 25 6.88 -10.57 5.47
N HIS A 26 8.13 -10.10 5.60
CA HIS A 26 8.49 -8.73 5.25
C HIS A 26 8.33 -8.47 3.75
N HIS A 27 8.80 -9.40 2.91
CA HIS A 27 8.68 -9.30 1.46
C HIS A 27 7.21 -9.29 1.01
N LEU A 28 6.39 -10.22 1.53
CA LEU A 28 4.93 -10.25 1.28
C LEU A 28 4.23 -8.97 1.74
N GLY A 29 4.68 -8.35 2.84
CA GLY A 29 4.20 -7.05 3.29
C GLY A 29 4.46 -5.94 2.27
N LEU A 30 5.69 -5.87 1.75
CA LEU A 30 6.08 -4.91 0.70
C LEU A 30 5.28 -5.12 -0.59
N LEU A 31 5.08 -6.37 -1.00
CA LEU A 31 4.28 -6.71 -2.19
C LEU A 31 2.83 -6.28 -2.06
N LYS A 32 2.22 -6.50 -0.89
CA LYS A 32 0.85 -6.03 -0.61
C LYS A 32 0.75 -4.50 -0.63
N ALA A 33 1.72 -3.79 -0.04
CA ALA A 33 1.74 -2.33 -0.05
C ALA A 33 1.86 -1.76 -1.47
N ARG A 34 2.74 -2.35 -2.30
CA ARG A 34 2.90 -1.99 -3.72
C ARG A 34 1.62 -2.26 -4.51
N LEU A 35 0.96 -3.41 -4.29
CA LEU A 35 -0.31 -3.74 -4.92
C LEU A 35 -1.42 -2.75 -4.54
N ALA A 36 -1.50 -2.33 -3.28
CA ALA A 36 -2.48 -1.34 -2.81
C ALA A 36 -2.25 0.03 -3.48
N LYS A 37 -1.00 0.48 -3.60
CA LYS A 37 -0.66 1.73 -4.29
C LYS A 37 -1.08 1.70 -5.76
N LEU A 38 -0.71 0.65 -6.49
CA LEU A 38 -1.05 0.50 -7.91
C LEU A 38 -2.56 0.39 -8.15
N ARG A 39 -3.30 -0.26 -7.23
CA ARG A 39 -4.77 -0.30 -7.27
C ARG A 39 -5.38 1.09 -7.04
N ARG A 40 -4.81 1.87 -6.12
CA ARG A 40 -5.27 3.25 -5.87
C ARG A 40 -5.05 4.16 -7.08
N GLU A 41 -3.90 4.03 -7.74
CA GLU A 41 -3.59 4.77 -8.99
C GLU A 41 -4.53 4.44 -10.16
N LEU A 42 -5.13 3.24 -10.17
CA LEU A 42 -6.14 2.86 -11.17
C LEU A 42 -7.54 3.43 -10.89
N ILE A 43 -7.88 3.67 -9.62
CA ILE A 43 -9.22 4.11 -9.21
C ILE A 43 -9.29 5.63 -9.11
N THR A 44 -8.22 6.28 -8.66
CA THR A 44 -8.17 7.73 -8.49
C THR A 44 -7.23 8.33 -9.54
N PRO A 45 -7.74 9.00 -10.60
CA PRO A 45 -6.90 9.92 -11.35
C PRO A 45 -6.53 11.04 -10.36
N LYS A 46 -5.22 11.22 -10.09
CA LYS A 46 -4.62 12.30 -9.27
C LYS A 46 -5.61 13.41 -8.90
N ASP A 47 -6.38 13.21 -7.84
CA ASP A 47 -7.08 14.29 -7.16
C ASP A 47 -6.41 14.40 -5.81
N ASP A 48 -5.64 15.46 -5.68
CA ASP A 48 -5.08 15.99 -4.46
C ASP A 48 -6.06 15.85 -3.29
N ARG A 49 -5.65 15.05 -2.28
CA ARG A 49 -6.02 15.06 -0.85
C ARG A 49 -6.38 13.68 -0.30
N GLY A 50 -5.65 13.26 0.74
CA GLY A 50 -6.14 12.24 1.68
C GLY A 50 -5.13 11.14 2.01
N GLY A 51 -4.36 11.37 3.07
CA GLY A 51 -3.67 10.30 3.81
C GLY A 51 -2.16 10.27 3.71
N GLY A 52 -1.50 11.39 4.02
CA GLY A 52 -0.12 11.38 4.50
C GLY A 52 -0.06 10.85 5.95
N PRO A 53 1.05 10.25 6.39
CA PRO A 53 1.18 9.66 7.72
C PRO A 53 1.34 10.76 8.78
N GLY A 54 0.37 10.91 9.67
CA GLY A 54 0.48 11.84 10.80
C GLY A 54 -0.82 12.59 11.08
N GLU A 55 -1.85 11.89 11.52
CA GLU A 55 -2.90 12.55 12.29
C GLU A 55 -2.38 12.64 13.72
N GLY A 56 -1.94 13.84 14.08
CA GLY A 56 -1.51 14.18 15.42
C GLY A 56 -2.60 13.82 16.41
N PHE A 57 -2.20 13.13 17.47
CA PHE A 57 -3.01 12.90 18.65
C PHE A 57 -3.32 14.27 19.26
N ASP A 58 -4.46 14.86 18.90
CA ASP A 58 -4.92 16.12 19.48
C ASP A 58 -5.28 15.84 20.94
N ILE A 59 -4.39 16.25 21.85
CA ILE A 59 -4.63 16.22 23.29
C ILE A 59 -5.43 17.49 23.60
N PRO A 60 -6.74 17.41 23.93
CA PRO A 60 -7.47 18.58 24.36
C PRO A 60 -6.86 19.06 25.67
N ARG A 61 -6.29 20.27 25.66
CA ARG A 61 -5.73 20.90 26.85
C ARG A 61 -6.89 21.30 27.75
N PHE A 62 -7.06 20.58 28.85
CA PHE A 62 -8.06 20.85 29.90
C PHE A 62 -7.84 22.26 30.46
N HIS A 63 -8.86 23.11 30.40
CA HIS A 63 -8.89 24.44 31.00
C HIS A 63 -9.83 24.39 32.22
N PRO A 64 -9.38 24.71 33.44
CA PRO A 64 -10.25 24.87 34.60
C PRO A 64 -11.06 26.18 34.54
#